data_AF-A0AAN6H4H5-F1
#
_entry.id   AF-A0AAN6H4H5-F1
#
_cell.length_a   1.000
_cell.length_b   1.000
_cell.length_c   1.000
_cell.angle_alpha   90.00
_cell.angle_beta   90.00
_cell.angle_gamma   90.00
#
_symmetry.space_group_name_H-M   'P 1'
#
loop_
_entity.id
_entity.type
_entity.pdbx_description
1 polymer ?
#
loop_
_entity_poly.entity_id
_entity_poly.type
_entity_poly.pdbx_seq_one_letter_code
_entity_poly.pdbx_strand_id
1 'polypeptide(L)'
;MPMLALRHPHVQYHPGSSEHEIAQEPNWGSGHQHRIGFRNRQNRHAGLTHPGDHDPYRRDEDRKSAEKAMREHREISHEAKKGDLLNFQQIAQGQTVSSGKCSSLIELRLRVAKLDQVRSRLARYAKFPDTMGCVNVALANIQQRERKKQQEKEEAEKKKQQSGDDTGEEDHDEERDWRHANPQQSEKHHGAYGKSGDGSAKHDGKQQNGNQQNREHETPYQKLREIYSPEEITLLRHLQHERDQVKALQQNDGQDDSPVKKKSKHIPIEIDAIDAITPDNWIPRSGILKRNSGQHPLNAEPRLEALFSAGLITPNDIHYVRNHGSVPRLYWDTHTLDICNGALKLSMDDLKTGFEAFNIPVALACDGNRRGEMNMIKRSKGFSWGPGAVSCAYWKGALLTDVLAVAGIRRPKRNGKRNWVNFEGADQPSEGKYQTSIPIDYCLDPTNDMMLAYGMNNTPLPPDHGFPVRLIIPGFVGGRCIKWLARIWITDHENDSYYHIWDNRVLPSFVTEKDGEFARAMFNHPSTACMEQNLNSVIVRPGQGQKLDLVEVLKRDTYRVEGFAYEGGGHEIQRVELTLDNSQTWLYCLRHFPERPIRHGRKFWMPEVSFSCGCARHSTRVVVRFRR
;
A
#
# COMPACT_ATOMS: atom_id res chain seq x y z
N MET A 1 26.23 -48.88 28.52
CA MET A 1 25.27 -49.29 27.46
C MET A 1 23.96 -48.55 27.66
N PRO A 2 23.29 -48.04 26.62
CA PRO A 2 23.84 -47.07 25.68
C PRO A 2 22.95 -45.81 25.53
N MET A 3 23.58 -44.79 24.93
CA MET A 3 22.99 -43.54 24.44
C MET A 3 21.84 -43.79 23.45
N LEU A 4 20.78 -42.99 23.54
CA LEU A 4 19.85 -42.76 22.44
C LEU A 4 19.91 -41.28 22.05
N ALA A 5 20.60 -41.03 20.95
CA ALA A 5 20.69 -39.75 20.28
C ALA A 5 19.30 -39.30 19.81
N LEU A 6 18.88 -38.10 20.22
CA LEU A 6 17.74 -37.40 19.63
C LEU A 6 18.14 -36.91 18.24
N ARG A 7 17.59 -37.56 17.20
CA ARG A 7 17.74 -37.19 15.80
C ARG A 7 17.14 -35.80 15.54
N HIS A 8 17.87 -34.98 14.79
CA HIS A 8 17.36 -33.76 14.17
C HIS A 8 16.12 -34.06 13.30
N PRO A 9 15.11 -33.16 13.24
CA PRO A 9 14.02 -33.31 12.30
C PRO A 9 14.54 -33.06 10.88
N HIS A 10 14.70 -34.12 10.10
CA HIS A 10 14.87 -34.04 8.66
C HIS A 10 13.56 -33.51 8.05
N VAL A 11 13.62 -32.38 7.36
CA VAL A 11 12.59 -31.94 6.43
C VAL A 11 12.61 -32.93 5.27
N GLN A 12 11.61 -33.81 5.18
CA GLN A 12 11.36 -34.57 3.96
C GLN A 12 10.57 -33.69 2.99
N TYR A 13 11.11 -33.50 1.79
CA TYR A 13 10.32 -32.97 0.67
C TYR A 13 9.20 -33.95 0.35
N HIS A 14 7.99 -33.44 0.15
CA HIS A 14 6.84 -34.23 -0.27
C HIS A 14 7.20 -34.97 -1.57
N PRO A 15 7.13 -36.32 -1.64
CA PRO A 15 7.29 -37.01 -2.91
C PRO A 15 6.08 -36.58 -3.73
N GLY A 16 6.27 -35.93 -4.87
CA GLY A 16 5.16 -35.47 -5.70
C GLY A 16 4.12 -36.58 -5.95
N SER A 17 2.90 -36.19 -6.32
CA SER A 17 1.78 -37.11 -6.54
C SER A 17 2.20 -38.33 -7.37
N SER A 18 1.78 -39.52 -6.94
CA SER A 18 2.04 -40.78 -7.62
C SER A 18 1.36 -40.86 -8.99
N GLU A 19 1.84 -41.71 -9.89
CA GLU A 19 1.23 -41.92 -11.22
C GLU A 19 -0.27 -42.30 -11.13
N HIS A 20 -0.66 -43.00 -10.07
CA HIS A 20 -2.07 -43.34 -9.82
C HIS A 20 -2.91 -42.11 -9.39
N GLU A 21 -2.33 -41.20 -8.60
CA GLU A 21 -2.98 -39.94 -8.22
C GLU A 21 -3.08 -38.97 -9.39
N ILE A 22 -2.07 -38.93 -10.27
CA ILE A 22 -2.09 -38.14 -11.51
C ILE A 22 -3.14 -38.68 -12.48
N ALA A 23 -3.25 -40.01 -12.61
CA ALA A 23 -4.25 -40.65 -13.46
C ALA A 23 -5.69 -40.48 -12.93
N GLN A 24 -5.87 -40.25 -11.63
CA GLN A 24 -7.15 -39.94 -11.00
C GLN A 24 -7.37 -38.44 -10.76
N GLU A 25 -6.52 -37.56 -11.31
CA GLU A 25 -6.76 -36.13 -11.20
C GLU A 25 -8.10 -35.77 -11.86
N PRO A 26 -8.96 -35.00 -11.17
CA PRO A 26 -10.19 -34.48 -11.77
C PRO A 26 -9.83 -33.73 -13.06
N ASN A 27 -10.66 -33.81 -14.11
CA ASN A 27 -10.45 -32.99 -15.30
C ASN A 27 -10.57 -31.49 -14.93
N TRP A 28 -9.45 -30.86 -14.61
CA TRP A 28 -9.38 -29.48 -14.13
C TRP A 28 -9.81 -28.44 -15.19
N GLY A 29 -10.00 -28.87 -16.45
CA GLY A 29 -10.55 -28.04 -17.52
C GLY A 29 -12.06 -27.79 -17.43
N SER A 30 -12.80 -28.58 -16.63
CA SER A 30 -14.26 -28.46 -16.48
C SER A 30 -14.71 -27.92 -15.11
N GLY A 31 -13.76 -27.56 -14.23
CA GLY A 31 -13.99 -27.02 -12.89
C GLY A 31 -13.66 -25.52 -12.74
N HIS A 32 -14.52 -24.82 -12.01
CA HIS A 32 -14.58 -23.38 -11.75
C HIS A 32 -13.26 -22.57 -11.82
N GLN A 33 -13.17 -21.73 -12.85
CA GLN A 33 -12.31 -20.55 -12.85
C GLN A 33 -12.63 -19.68 -11.62
N HIS A 34 -11.65 -19.45 -10.76
CA HIS A 34 -11.72 -18.42 -9.72
C HIS A 34 -11.82 -17.03 -10.37
N ARG A 35 -13.05 -16.60 -10.68
CA ARG A 35 -13.36 -15.28 -11.20
C ARG A 35 -13.68 -14.35 -10.04
N ILE A 36 -12.70 -13.57 -9.60
CA ILE A 36 -12.98 -12.35 -8.84
C ILE A 36 -13.51 -11.32 -9.85
N GLY A 37 -14.77 -10.92 -9.70
CA GLY A 37 -15.48 -9.98 -10.56
C GLY A 37 -16.98 -9.94 -10.24
N PHE A 38 -17.67 -8.90 -10.72
CA PHE A 38 -19.07 -8.51 -10.42
C PHE A 38 -20.18 -9.54 -10.73
N ARG A 39 -19.86 -10.81 -11.00
CA ARG A 39 -20.81 -11.85 -11.39
C ARG A 39 -20.80 -13.03 -10.43
N ASN A 40 -21.98 -13.51 -10.05
CA ASN A 40 -22.13 -14.69 -9.18
C ASN A 40 -22.06 -16.01 -9.97
N ARG A 41 -22.20 -17.14 -9.27
CA ARG A 41 -22.13 -18.51 -9.82
C ARG A 41 -23.07 -18.78 -11.01
N GLN A 42 -24.15 -18.01 -11.17
CA GLN A 42 -25.07 -18.11 -12.31
C GLN A 42 -24.75 -17.11 -13.43
N ASN A 43 -23.53 -16.54 -13.44
CA ASN A 43 -23.11 -15.48 -14.37
C ASN A 43 -23.95 -14.19 -14.25
N ARG A 44 -24.63 -13.99 -13.11
CA ARG A 44 -25.50 -12.84 -12.84
C ARG A 44 -24.72 -11.71 -12.19
N HIS A 45 -24.87 -10.49 -12.70
CA HIS A 45 -24.30 -9.29 -12.11
C HIS A 45 -25.02 -8.90 -10.82
N ALA A 46 -24.26 -8.61 -9.76
CA ALA A 46 -24.83 -8.10 -8.51
C ALA A 46 -25.50 -6.73 -8.72
N GLY A 47 -26.74 -6.57 -8.25
CA GLY A 47 -27.50 -5.32 -8.39
C GLY A 47 -28.22 -5.13 -9.74
N LEU A 48 -28.16 -6.09 -10.66
CA LEU A 48 -28.96 -6.11 -11.90
C LEU A 48 -30.08 -7.15 -11.80
N THR A 49 -31.25 -6.83 -12.35
CA THR A 49 -32.34 -7.80 -12.58
C THR A 49 -31.99 -8.68 -13.79
N HIS A 50 -32.05 -10.00 -13.63
CA HIS A 50 -31.74 -10.96 -14.69
C HIS A 50 -33.01 -11.63 -15.24
N PRO A 51 -32.96 -12.16 -16.48
CA PRO A 51 -34.04 -12.98 -17.01
C PRO A 51 -34.30 -14.18 -16.08
N GLY A 52 -35.54 -14.28 -15.56
CA GLY A 52 -35.93 -15.32 -14.60
C GLY A 52 -36.06 -14.85 -13.14
N ASP A 53 -35.71 -13.60 -12.82
CA ASP A 53 -35.95 -13.01 -11.49
C ASP A 53 -37.43 -12.56 -11.30
N HIS A 54 -38.32 -12.84 -12.25
CA HIS A 54 -39.75 -12.60 -12.13
C HIS A 54 -40.39 -13.66 -11.24
N ASP A 55 -40.99 -13.24 -10.14
CA ASP A 55 -41.89 -14.10 -9.37
C ASP A 55 -43.20 -14.30 -10.15
N PRO A 56 -43.54 -15.54 -10.59
CA PRO A 56 -44.76 -15.80 -11.35
C PRO A 56 -46.05 -15.59 -10.53
N TYR A 57 -45.95 -15.28 -9.23
CA TYR A 57 -47.09 -15.10 -8.32
C TYR A 57 -47.28 -13.64 -7.83
N ARG A 58 -46.52 -12.65 -8.33
CA ARG A 58 -46.65 -11.23 -7.91
C ARG A 58 -47.46 -10.36 -8.88
N ARG A 59 -48.16 -9.36 -8.32
CA ARG A 59 -49.11 -8.43 -8.97
C ARG A 59 -48.50 -7.66 -10.16
N ASP A 60 -49.36 -7.29 -11.12
CA ASP A 60 -49.02 -6.65 -12.41
C ASP A 60 -48.07 -5.43 -12.35
N GLU A 61 -48.00 -4.72 -11.22
CA GLU A 61 -47.11 -3.57 -11.03
C GLU A 61 -45.62 -3.97 -10.96
N ASP A 62 -45.29 -5.11 -10.34
CA ASP A 62 -43.91 -5.63 -10.26
C ASP A 62 -43.42 -6.11 -11.63
N ARG A 63 -44.33 -6.69 -12.44
CA ARG A 63 -44.04 -7.09 -13.82
C ARG A 63 -43.74 -5.90 -14.71
N LYS A 64 -44.57 -4.84 -14.67
CA LYS A 64 -44.35 -3.59 -15.43
C LYS A 64 -43.05 -2.90 -15.01
N SER A 65 -42.70 -2.92 -13.73
CA SER A 65 -41.45 -2.34 -13.23
C SER A 65 -40.22 -3.12 -13.70
N ALA A 66 -40.28 -4.46 -13.68
CA ALA A 66 -39.19 -5.31 -14.17
C ALA A 66 -39.03 -5.22 -15.70
N GLU A 67 -40.14 -5.17 -16.45
CA GLU A 67 -40.15 -4.92 -17.90
C GLU A 67 -39.54 -3.55 -18.23
N LYS A 68 -39.86 -2.51 -17.47
CA LYS A 68 -39.27 -1.18 -17.62
C LYS A 68 -37.75 -1.19 -17.37
N ALA A 69 -37.30 -1.80 -16.29
CA ALA A 69 -35.87 -1.93 -15.98
C ALA A 69 -35.11 -2.73 -17.04
N MET A 70 -35.73 -3.78 -17.60
CA MET A 70 -35.14 -4.53 -18.72
C MET A 70 -35.10 -3.73 -20.02
N ARG A 71 -36.11 -2.89 -20.29
CA ARG A 71 -36.09 -2.00 -21.45
C ARG A 71 -34.97 -0.97 -21.33
N GLU A 72 -34.84 -0.33 -20.18
CA GLU A 72 -33.75 0.61 -19.89
C GLU A 72 -32.37 -0.07 -19.97
N HIS A 73 -32.24 -1.30 -19.46
CA HIS A 73 -31.01 -2.09 -19.61
C HIS A 73 -30.70 -2.41 -21.08
N ARG A 74 -31.70 -2.72 -21.89
CA ARG A 74 -31.53 -2.97 -23.34
C ARG A 74 -31.16 -1.70 -24.09
N GLU A 75 -31.74 -0.55 -23.74
CA GLU A 75 -31.41 0.76 -24.29
C GLU A 75 -29.96 1.13 -23.97
N ILE A 76 -29.55 1.04 -22.70
CA ILE A 76 -28.15 1.26 -22.28
C ILE A 76 -27.20 0.27 -22.96
N SER A 77 -27.59 -1.00 -23.10
CA SER A 77 -26.79 -2.00 -23.80
C SER A 77 -26.70 -1.73 -25.31
N HIS A 78 -27.71 -1.09 -25.89
CA HIS A 78 -27.74 -0.71 -27.30
C HIS A 78 -26.89 0.55 -27.52
N GLU A 79 -26.99 1.57 -26.66
CA GLU A 79 -26.12 2.75 -26.64
C GLU A 79 -24.64 2.36 -26.46
N ALA A 80 -24.35 1.42 -25.54
CA ALA A 80 -23.03 0.85 -25.36
C ALA A 80 -22.50 0.17 -26.64
N LYS A 81 -23.38 -0.55 -27.37
CA LYS A 81 -23.03 -1.21 -28.64
C LYS A 81 -22.87 -0.23 -29.80
N LYS A 82 -23.57 0.90 -29.75
CA LYS A 82 -23.48 1.99 -30.75
C LYS A 82 -22.22 2.84 -30.56
N GLY A 83 -21.53 2.69 -29.43
CA GLY A 83 -20.33 3.45 -29.08
C GLY A 83 -20.63 4.79 -28.41
N ASP A 84 -21.87 5.01 -27.96
CA ASP A 84 -22.26 6.23 -27.26
C ASP A 84 -21.62 6.28 -25.86
N LEU A 85 -21.21 7.47 -25.43
CA LEU A 85 -20.50 7.69 -24.16
C LEU A 85 -21.44 7.50 -22.97
N LEU A 86 -21.37 6.33 -22.32
CA LEU A 86 -22.06 6.07 -21.05
C LEU A 86 -21.16 6.43 -19.88
N ASN A 87 -21.50 7.49 -19.16
CA ASN A 87 -20.79 7.89 -17.95
C ASN A 87 -21.22 7.02 -16.75
N PHE A 88 -20.35 6.90 -15.74
CA PHE A 88 -20.64 6.11 -14.52
C PHE A 88 -21.89 6.60 -13.78
N GLN A 89 -22.17 7.91 -13.86
CA GLN A 89 -23.39 8.54 -13.34
C GLN A 89 -24.65 8.10 -14.09
N GLN A 90 -24.62 7.88 -15.41
CA GLN A 90 -25.75 7.45 -16.24
C GLN A 90 -26.07 5.96 -15.98
N ILE A 91 -25.03 5.15 -15.74
CA ILE A 91 -25.19 3.76 -15.30
C ILE A 91 -25.79 3.70 -13.89
N ALA A 92 -25.40 4.62 -12.99
CA ALA A 92 -25.92 4.68 -11.62
C ALA A 92 -27.29 5.41 -11.49
N GLN A 93 -27.59 6.37 -12.37
CA GLN A 93 -28.84 7.15 -12.38
C GLN A 93 -29.95 6.47 -13.19
N GLY A 94 -29.61 5.63 -14.18
CA GLY A 94 -30.53 4.70 -14.82
C GLY A 94 -30.97 3.54 -13.91
N GLN A 95 -30.47 3.48 -12.67
CA GLN A 95 -30.83 2.50 -11.65
C GLN A 95 -31.89 3.07 -10.71
N THR A 96 -33.10 3.27 -11.20
CA THR A 96 -34.25 3.38 -10.29
C THR A 96 -34.51 2.01 -9.66
N VAL A 97 -34.13 1.87 -8.38
CA VAL A 97 -34.53 0.76 -7.53
C VAL A 97 -36.06 0.76 -7.43
N SER A 98 -36.67 -0.43 -7.56
CA SER A 98 -38.08 -0.67 -7.30
C SER A 98 -38.47 -0.22 -5.89
N SER A 99 -39.05 0.97 -5.76
CA SER A 99 -40.11 1.32 -4.80
C SER A 99 -40.34 2.83 -4.82
N GLY A 100 -41.32 3.26 -5.61
CA GLY A 100 -41.96 4.54 -5.36
C GLY A 100 -42.81 4.43 -4.10
N LYS A 101 -42.45 5.22 -3.08
CA LYS A 101 -43.14 5.52 -1.80
C LYS A 101 -42.66 4.75 -0.55
N CYS A 102 -41.91 5.52 0.24
CA CYS A 102 -41.78 5.60 1.70
C CYS A 102 -42.26 4.47 2.63
N SER A 103 -41.41 4.24 3.65
CA SER A 103 -41.74 3.93 5.05
C SER A 103 -41.97 2.46 5.45
N SER A 104 -41.24 2.09 6.51
CA SER A 104 -41.42 0.97 7.45
C SER A 104 -41.18 -0.47 6.94
N LEU A 105 -40.18 -1.09 7.58
CA LEU A 105 -40.13 -2.49 8.05
C LEU A 105 -40.40 -3.64 7.06
N ILE A 106 -39.41 -4.56 7.03
CA ILE A 106 -39.59 -6.04 6.98
C ILE A 106 -39.98 -6.60 5.59
N GLU A 107 -39.44 -7.68 5.01
CA GLU A 107 -38.77 -8.91 5.46
C GLU A 107 -38.08 -9.56 4.23
N LEU A 108 -36.90 -10.15 4.39
CA LEU A 108 -36.45 -11.22 3.49
C LEU A 108 -36.19 -12.46 4.35
N ARG A 109 -37.15 -13.38 4.29
CA ARG A 109 -37.16 -14.68 4.97
C ARG A 109 -36.09 -15.60 4.36
N LEU A 110 -35.21 -16.12 5.21
CA LEU A 110 -34.48 -17.37 4.95
C LEU A 110 -34.54 -18.27 6.19
N ARG A 111 -34.64 -19.58 5.92
CA ARG A 111 -35.01 -20.68 6.81
C ARG A 111 -34.08 -20.78 8.04
N VAL A 112 -34.70 -20.88 9.21
CA VAL A 112 -34.08 -21.21 10.50
C VAL A 112 -33.62 -22.67 10.48
N ALA A 113 -32.31 -22.89 10.64
CA ALA A 113 -31.78 -24.16 11.14
C ALA A 113 -31.74 -24.08 12.67
N LYS A 114 -32.30 -25.13 13.31
CA LYS A 114 -32.53 -25.25 14.76
C LYS A 114 -31.27 -24.97 15.60
N LEU A 115 -31.39 -24.01 16.52
CA LEU A 115 -30.38 -23.54 17.46
C LEU A 115 -30.77 -23.97 18.89
N ASP A 116 -30.68 -25.28 19.18
CA ASP A 116 -31.11 -25.82 20.49
C ASP A 116 -30.07 -26.72 21.20
N GLN A 117 -28.78 -26.65 20.85
CA GLN A 117 -27.75 -27.48 21.51
C GLN A 117 -26.49 -26.78 22.03
N VAL A 118 -26.47 -25.45 22.17
CA VAL A 118 -25.26 -24.75 22.69
C VAL A 118 -25.51 -23.97 23.98
N ARG A 119 -26.65 -24.20 24.65
CA ARG A 119 -27.00 -23.51 25.92
C ARG A 119 -26.61 -24.23 27.22
N SER A 120 -25.88 -25.35 27.19
CA SER A 120 -25.57 -26.12 28.42
C SER A 120 -24.09 -26.26 28.79
N ARG A 121 -23.15 -25.48 28.21
CA ARG A 121 -21.71 -25.62 28.52
C ARG A 121 -20.99 -24.40 29.09
N LEU A 122 -21.65 -23.29 29.38
CA LEU A 122 -21.02 -22.05 29.85
C LEU A 122 -21.34 -21.67 31.31
N ALA A 123 -21.61 -22.65 32.18
CA ALA A 123 -21.96 -22.39 33.58
C ALA A 123 -21.05 -23.11 34.59
N ARG A 124 -19.72 -23.16 34.38
CA ARG A 124 -18.88 -23.93 35.32
C ARG A 124 -17.47 -23.45 35.70
N TYR A 125 -17.01 -22.24 35.38
CA TYR A 125 -15.70 -21.80 35.90
C TYR A 125 -15.66 -20.31 36.22
N ALA A 126 -15.94 -19.96 37.48
CA ALA A 126 -15.52 -18.71 38.10
C ALA A 126 -15.49 -18.86 39.64
N LYS A 127 -14.31 -19.14 40.22
CA LYS A 127 -13.94 -18.81 41.61
C LYS A 127 -12.40 -18.61 41.71
N PHE A 128 -12.01 -17.34 41.96
CA PHE A 128 -10.92 -16.70 42.77
C PHE A 128 -9.61 -17.46 43.18
N PRO A 129 -8.58 -16.82 43.81
CA PRO A 129 -7.77 -15.61 43.50
C PRO A 129 -6.22 -15.84 43.72
N ASP A 130 -5.46 -14.73 43.79
CA ASP A 130 -4.14 -14.51 44.44
C ASP A 130 -2.88 -14.31 43.56
N THR A 131 -2.42 -13.04 43.53
CA THR A 131 -1.14 -12.58 42.99
C THR A 131 -0.44 -11.67 44.01
N MET A 132 0.23 -12.27 44.98
CA MET A 132 1.13 -11.57 45.93
C MET A 132 2.53 -12.22 46.04
N GLY A 133 2.78 -13.34 45.36
CA GLY A 133 4.07 -14.04 45.39
C GLY A 133 5.13 -13.52 44.40
N CYS A 134 4.72 -12.88 43.30
CA CYS A 134 5.63 -12.54 42.19
C CYS A 134 6.48 -11.28 42.44
N VAL A 135 6.08 -10.42 43.38
CA VAL A 135 6.76 -9.13 43.62
C VAL A 135 8.08 -9.33 44.39
N ASN A 136 8.13 -10.27 45.33
CA ASN A 136 9.31 -10.49 46.18
C ASN A 136 10.48 -11.15 45.43
N VAL A 137 10.19 -11.97 44.42
CA VAL A 137 11.21 -12.63 43.58
C VAL A 137 11.86 -11.64 42.61
N ALA A 138 11.13 -10.60 42.17
CA ALA A 138 11.66 -9.57 41.28
C ALA A 138 12.67 -8.66 41.98
N LEU A 139 12.39 -8.26 43.23
CA LEU A 139 13.28 -7.41 44.03
C LEU A 139 14.62 -8.08 44.37
N ALA A 140 14.62 -9.38 44.67
CA ALA A 140 15.85 -10.14 44.95
C ALA A 140 16.79 -10.24 43.73
N ASN A 141 16.22 -10.36 42.53
CA ASN A 141 16.98 -10.46 41.27
C ASN A 141 17.61 -9.13 40.84
N ILE A 142 17.01 -8.00 41.22
CA ILE A 142 17.55 -6.66 40.94
C ILE A 142 18.81 -6.41 41.79
N GLN A 143 18.75 -6.72 43.08
CA GLN A 143 19.89 -6.56 43.99
C GLN A 143 21.09 -7.46 43.64
N GLN A 144 20.85 -8.65 43.05
CA GLN A 144 21.93 -9.51 42.56
C GLN A 144 22.63 -8.94 41.31
N ARG A 145 21.89 -8.23 40.44
CA ARG A 145 22.44 -7.66 39.21
C ARG A 145 23.26 -6.40 39.45
N GLU A 146 22.88 -5.59 40.43
CA GLU A 146 23.64 -4.40 40.83
C GLU A 146 25.00 -4.79 41.39
N ARG A 147 25.07 -5.82 42.24
CA ARG A 147 26.34 -6.35 42.77
C ARG A 147 27.27 -6.85 41.67
N LYS A 148 26.71 -7.49 40.63
CA LYS A 148 27.50 -8.01 39.51
C LYS A 148 28.07 -6.88 38.63
N LYS A 149 27.29 -5.83 38.39
CA LYS A 149 27.77 -4.63 37.66
C LYS A 149 28.86 -3.88 38.42
N GLN A 150 28.80 -3.85 39.75
CA GLN A 150 29.84 -3.24 40.57
C GLN A 150 31.18 -3.99 40.44
N GLN A 151 31.14 -5.33 40.50
CA GLN A 151 32.32 -6.18 40.33
C GLN A 151 32.95 -6.07 38.94
N GLU A 152 32.12 -6.02 37.88
CA GLU A 152 32.60 -5.87 36.50
C GLU A 152 33.26 -4.49 36.25
N LYS A 153 32.80 -3.44 36.93
CA LYS A 153 33.43 -2.11 36.90
C LYS A 153 34.79 -2.09 37.60
N GLU A 154 34.89 -2.71 38.77
CA GLU A 154 36.16 -2.82 39.51
C GLU A 154 37.22 -3.64 38.74
N GLU A 155 36.81 -4.67 37.99
CA GLU A 155 37.70 -5.42 37.10
C GLU A 155 38.14 -4.61 35.86
N ALA A 156 37.25 -3.78 35.31
CA ALA A 156 37.57 -2.93 34.16
C ALA A 156 38.54 -1.79 34.53
N GLU A 157 38.42 -1.22 35.73
CA GLU A 157 39.35 -0.19 36.23
C GLU A 157 40.74 -0.76 36.51
N LYS A 158 40.83 -1.99 37.02
CA LYS A 158 42.12 -2.69 37.20
C LYS A 158 42.82 -2.98 35.86
N LYS A 159 42.06 -3.26 34.79
CA LYS A 159 42.62 -3.46 33.45
C LYS A 159 43.13 -2.17 32.82
N LYS A 160 42.48 -1.03 33.08
CA LYS A 160 42.92 0.29 32.58
C LYS A 160 44.20 0.79 33.24
N GLN A 161 44.50 0.37 34.45
CA GLN A 161 45.77 0.73 35.12
C GLN A 161 46.97 -0.13 34.66
N GLN A 162 46.76 -1.16 33.83
CA GLN A 162 47.82 -2.06 33.34
C GLN A 162 48.27 -1.81 31.89
N SER A 163 47.64 -0.87 31.17
CA SER A 163 48.05 -0.51 29.80
C SER A 163 48.29 1.00 29.69
N GLY A 164 49.52 1.43 29.97
CA GLY A 164 50.01 2.78 29.66
C GLY A 164 50.88 2.79 28.40
N ASP A 165 50.87 3.94 27.72
CA ASP A 165 51.69 4.41 26.59
C ASP A 165 51.56 3.70 25.22
N ASP A 166 51.14 4.41 24.16
CA ASP A 166 52.06 5.22 23.34
C ASP A 166 51.28 6.06 22.27
N THR A 167 51.92 7.17 21.87
CA THR A 167 51.67 8.26 20.90
C THR A 167 51.07 7.89 19.52
N GLY A 168 50.51 8.76 18.66
CA GLY A 168 50.50 10.23 18.52
C GLY A 168 49.65 10.65 17.29
N GLU A 169 49.44 11.97 17.15
CA GLU A 169 48.75 12.68 16.06
C GLU A 169 49.49 12.59 14.71
N GLU A 170 48.79 12.63 13.57
CA GLU A 170 49.21 13.40 12.39
C GLU A 170 48.09 13.56 11.34
N ASP A 171 47.88 14.82 10.94
CA ASP A 171 47.16 15.34 9.78
C ASP A 171 47.85 14.93 8.47
N HIS A 172 47.09 14.71 7.39
CA HIS A 172 47.57 14.96 6.01
C HIS A 172 46.41 15.03 5.00
N ASP A 173 46.12 16.25 4.55
CA ASP A 173 45.66 16.53 3.19
C ASP A 173 46.86 16.48 2.23
N GLU A 174 46.73 15.82 1.07
CA GLU A 174 47.09 16.36 -0.26
C GLU A 174 46.90 15.35 -1.41
N GLU A 175 46.01 15.77 -2.29
CA GLU A 175 45.90 15.61 -3.74
C GLU A 175 47.17 15.19 -4.54
N ARG A 176 47.06 14.15 -5.40
CA ARG A 176 47.90 13.97 -6.61
C ARG A 176 47.12 13.42 -7.80
N ASP A 177 46.68 14.38 -8.60
CA ASP A 177 46.75 14.52 -10.06
C ASP A 177 47.43 13.39 -10.87
N TRP A 178 46.70 12.79 -11.83
CA TRP A 178 47.24 12.20 -13.06
C TRP A 178 46.44 12.75 -14.25
N ARG A 179 47.13 13.53 -15.10
CA ARG A 179 46.59 14.26 -16.26
C ARG A 179 46.52 13.40 -17.54
N HIS A 180 45.34 13.51 -18.18
CA HIS A 180 45.06 13.64 -19.62
C HIS A 180 45.70 12.69 -20.67
N ALA A 181 44.83 11.93 -21.37
CA ALA A 181 44.88 11.80 -22.83
C ALA A 181 43.48 11.53 -23.44
N ASN A 182 42.92 12.60 -24.01
CA ASN A 182 41.94 12.77 -25.09
C ASN A 182 40.48 12.26 -25.03
N PRO A 183 39.50 13.09 -25.50
CA PRO A 183 38.07 12.84 -25.47
C PRO A 183 37.54 12.40 -26.84
N GLN A 184 36.89 11.23 -26.91
CA GLN A 184 35.98 10.88 -27.99
C GLN A 184 35.27 9.56 -27.63
N GLN A 185 34.12 9.66 -26.98
CA GLN A 185 33.00 8.75 -27.23
C GLN A 185 31.72 9.37 -26.68
N SER A 186 30.94 9.89 -27.61
CA SER A 186 29.57 10.34 -27.41
C SER A 186 28.67 9.11 -27.32
N GLU A 187 28.02 8.91 -26.17
CA GLU A 187 26.88 8.00 -26.07
C GLU A 187 25.70 8.63 -26.81
N LYS A 188 25.54 8.20 -28.05
CA LYS A 188 24.40 8.53 -28.90
C LYS A 188 23.14 7.87 -28.36
N HIS A 189 22.29 8.68 -27.73
CA HIS A 189 20.87 8.42 -27.60
C HIS A 189 20.25 8.20 -29.00
N HIS A 190 19.91 6.95 -29.33
CA HIS A 190 19.12 6.65 -30.52
C HIS A 190 17.62 6.78 -30.21
N GLY A 191 17.13 8.02 -30.28
CA GLY A 191 15.73 8.29 -30.60
C GLY A 191 15.54 8.19 -32.10
N ALA A 192 14.83 7.16 -32.57
CA ALA A 192 14.47 7.01 -33.98
C ALA A 192 12.95 7.14 -34.13
N TYR A 193 12.47 8.37 -34.29
CA TYR A 193 11.19 8.68 -34.92
C TYR A 193 11.42 8.98 -36.40
N GLY A 194 10.50 8.48 -37.23
CA GLY A 194 10.57 8.51 -38.68
C GLY A 194 10.61 9.90 -39.31
N LYS A 195 11.28 9.99 -40.45
CA LYS A 195 11.13 11.05 -41.44
C LYS A 195 10.80 10.43 -42.77
N SER A 196 9.59 10.70 -43.24
CA SER A 196 9.16 10.53 -44.63
C SER A 196 9.85 11.60 -45.49
N GLY A 197 10.37 11.19 -46.64
CA GLY A 197 10.95 12.07 -47.66
C GLY A 197 10.74 11.45 -49.02
N ASP A 198 10.01 12.20 -49.84
CA ASP A 198 9.45 11.92 -51.16
C ASP A 198 10.51 11.71 -52.26
N GLY A 199 10.17 11.02 -53.35
CA GLY A 199 11.08 10.85 -54.50
C GLY A 199 10.69 9.76 -55.50
N SER A 200 9.90 10.15 -56.49
CA SER A 200 9.51 9.41 -57.71
C SER A 200 10.65 8.80 -58.53
N ALA A 201 10.47 7.59 -59.08
CA ALA A 201 10.82 7.26 -60.48
C ALA A 201 10.29 5.87 -60.91
N LYS A 202 9.75 5.83 -62.13
CA LYS A 202 9.26 4.66 -62.88
C LYS A 202 10.42 3.76 -63.31
N HIS A 203 10.21 2.43 -63.35
CA HIS A 203 10.50 1.62 -64.55
C HIS A 203 9.95 0.19 -64.45
N ASP A 204 9.35 -0.26 -65.56
CA ASP A 204 8.94 -1.63 -65.88
C ASP A 204 10.08 -2.65 -65.85
N GLY A 205 9.74 -3.92 -65.59
CA GLY A 205 10.61 -5.05 -65.93
C GLY A 205 10.25 -6.36 -65.23
N LYS A 206 9.51 -7.24 -65.91
CA LYS A 206 9.45 -8.67 -65.60
C LYS A 206 10.85 -9.27 -65.63
N GLN A 207 11.23 -10.07 -64.63
CA GLN A 207 11.88 -11.37 -64.85
C GLN A 207 11.94 -12.20 -63.56
N GLN A 208 11.44 -13.43 -63.64
CA GLN A 208 11.71 -14.52 -62.71
C GLN A 208 13.17 -14.97 -62.91
N ASN A 209 13.93 -15.07 -61.82
CA ASN A 209 14.57 -16.31 -61.34
C ASN A 209 15.75 -15.97 -60.41
N GLY A 210 15.83 -16.72 -59.32
CA GLY A 210 17.08 -16.98 -58.60
C GLY A 210 17.68 -15.79 -57.85
N ASN A 211 17.43 -15.72 -56.54
CA ASN A 211 18.57 -15.57 -55.63
C ASN A 211 18.20 -16.05 -54.24
N GLN A 212 18.44 -17.34 -54.05
CA GLN A 212 18.69 -18.00 -52.79
C GLN A 212 20.09 -17.54 -52.30
N GLN A 213 20.33 -16.23 -52.18
CA GLN A 213 21.59 -15.61 -51.80
C GLN A 213 21.30 -14.15 -51.39
N ASN A 214 20.76 -13.97 -50.18
CA ASN A 214 20.81 -12.71 -49.43
C ASN A 214 20.37 -12.84 -47.95
N ARG A 215 20.40 -14.07 -47.38
CA ARG A 215 20.00 -14.31 -45.98
C ARG A 215 21.14 -14.14 -44.96
N GLU A 216 22.27 -13.54 -45.33
CA GLU A 216 23.42 -13.42 -44.42
C GLU A 216 23.47 -12.12 -43.62
N HIS A 217 22.57 -11.15 -43.89
CA HIS A 217 22.50 -9.91 -43.10
C HIS A 217 21.06 -9.50 -42.74
N GLU A 218 20.16 -10.46 -42.51
CA GLU A 218 18.90 -10.12 -41.85
C GLU A 218 19.16 -9.80 -40.38
N THR A 219 18.92 -8.54 -40.02
CA THR A 219 18.98 -8.06 -38.65
C THR A 219 18.04 -8.89 -37.75
N PRO A 220 18.33 -9.04 -36.45
CA PRO A 220 17.45 -9.77 -35.53
C PRO A 220 15.99 -9.27 -35.56
N TYR A 221 15.77 -7.99 -35.86
CA TYR A 221 14.43 -7.43 -36.04
C TYR A 221 13.72 -7.93 -37.30
N GLN A 222 14.44 -8.03 -38.43
CA GLN A 222 13.86 -8.51 -39.70
C GLN A 222 13.40 -9.97 -39.57
N LYS A 223 14.20 -10.82 -38.91
CA LYS A 223 13.82 -12.21 -38.63
C LYS A 223 12.56 -12.31 -37.76
N LEU A 224 12.46 -11.47 -36.73
CA LEU A 224 11.26 -11.44 -35.88
C LEU A 224 10.03 -10.94 -36.63
N ARG A 225 10.21 -10.02 -37.58
CA ARG A 225 9.12 -9.44 -38.39
C ARG A 225 8.50 -10.43 -39.38
N GLU A 226 9.15 -11.56 -39.64
CA GLU A 226 8.57 -12.66 -40.41
C GLU A 226 7.48 -13.42 -39.63
N ILE A 227 7.52 -13.36 -38.28
CA ILE A 227 6.67 -14.16 -37.39
C ILE A 227 5.71 -13.27 -36.60
N TYR A 228 6.14 -12.08 -36.20
CA TYR A 228 5.44 -11.20 -35.28
C TYR A 228 5.19 -9.81 -35.88
N SER A 229 4.08 -9.20 -35.48
CA SER A 229 3.78 -7.79 -35.77
C SER A 229 4.77 -6.83 -35.07
N PRO A 230 4.98 -5.61 -35.58
CA PRO A 230 5.81 -4.60 -34.90
C PRO A 230 5.43 -4.35 -33.44
N GLU A 231 4.14 -4.40 -33.12
CA GLU A 231 3.59 -4.24 -31.78
C GLU A 231 3.99 -5.42 -30.88
N GLU A 232 3.86 -6.66 -31.37
CA GLU A 232 4.27 -7.87 -30.65
C GLU A 232 5.79 -7.91 -30.42
N ILE A 233 6.60 -7.47 -31.40
CA ILE A 233 8.06 -7.39 -31.25
C ILE A 233 8.42 -6.35 -30.18
N THR A 234 7.69 -5.22 -30.14
CA THR A 234 7.89 -4.17 -29.14
C THR A 234 7.54 -4.70 -27.74
N LEU A 235 6.39 -5.37 -27.59
CA LEU A 235 6.00 -6.01 -26.34
C LEU A 235 7.03 -7.07 -25.91
N LEU A 236 7.50 -7.92 -26.83
CA LEU A 236 8.52 -8.93 -26.55
C LEU A 236 9.80 -8.30 -26.00
N ARG A 237 10.31 -7.24 -26.63
CA ARG A 237 11.51 -6.53 -26.17
C ARG A 237 11.30 -5.92 -24.79
N HIS A 238 10.13 -5.33 -24.54
CA HIS A 238 9.84 -4.78 -23.23
C HIS A 238 9.69 -5.85 -22.15
N LEU A 239 9.08 -7.00 -22.45
CA LEU A 239 8.99 -8.13 -21.53
C LEU A 239 10.38 -8.71 -21.21
N GLN A 240 11.25 -8.81 -22.21
CA GLN A 240 12.64 -9.22 -22.02
C GLN A 240 13.38 -8.23 -21.12
N HIS A 241 13.18 -6.93 -21.34
CA HIS A 241 13.77 -5.88 -20.51
C HIS A 241 13.24 -5.92 -19.06
N GLU A 242 11.92 -6.03 -18.86
CA GLU A 242 11.32 -6.15 -17.53
C GLU A 242 11.83 -7.40 -16.81
N ARG A 243 11.91 -8.55 -17.50
CA ARG A 243 12.49 -9.78 -16.94
C ARG A 243 13.92 -9.56 -16.45
N ASP A 244 14.73 -8.87 -17.25
CA ASP A 244 16.13 -8.62 -16.91
C ASP A 244 16.26 -7.60 -15.77
N GLN A 245 15.39 -6.59 -15.71
CA GLN A 245 15.27 -5.67 -14.58
C GLN A 245 14.85 -6.38 -13.29
N VAL A 246 13.83 -7.24 -13.34
CA VAL A 246 13.35 -8.01 -12.19
C VAL A 246 14.44 -8.94 -11.64
N LYS A 247 15.24 -9.55 -12.52
CA LYS A 247 16.41 -10.35 -12.12
C LYS A 247 17.53 -9.52 -11.49
N ALA A 248 17.62 -8.25 -11.83
CA ALA A 248 18.64 -7.32 -11.36
C ALA A 248 18.23 -6.53 -10.11
N LEU A 249 17.03 -6.73 -9.56
CA LEU A 249 16.56 -6.03 -8.35
C LEU A 249 17.49 -6.30 -7.18
N GLN A 250 17.86 -5.23 -6.49
CA GLN A 250 18.81 -5.26 -5.38
C GLN A 250 18.10 -5.15 -4.02
N GLN A 251 18.80 -5.61 -2.98
CA GLN A 251 18.37 -5.40 -1.61
C GLN A 251 18.74 -3.99 -1.16
N ASN A 252 17.81 -3.32 -0.49
CA ASN A 252 18.02 -2.07 0.20
C ASN A 252 18.61 -2.34 1.59
N ASP A 253 19.75 -1.75 1.90
CA ASP A 253 20.43 -1.89 3.18
C ASP A 253 19.90 -0.91 4.25
N GLY A 254 19.11 0.08 3.84
CA GLY A 254 18.60 1.15 4.69
C GLY A 254 19.54 2.34 4.81
N GLN A 255 20.52 2.47 3.91
CA GLN A 255 21.47 3.59 3.89
C GLN A 255 21.22 4.54 2.70
N ASP A 256 20.25 4.22 1.84
CA ASP A 256 19.93 5.02 0.65
C ASP A 256 19.41 6.41 1.03
N ASP A 257 19.82 7.42 0.26
CA ASP A 257 19.31 8.78 0.37
C ASP A 257 18.07 9.00 -0.51
N SER A 258 17.20 9.92 -0.08
CA SER A 258 16.06 10.33 -0.91
C SER A 258 16.53 11.01 -2.20
N PRO A 259 16.00 10.62 -3.38
CA PRO A 259 16.30 11.30 -4.64
C PRO A 259 15.66 12.69 -4.74
N VAL A 260 14.74 13.03 -3.82
CA VAL A 260 14.10 14.35 -3.76
C VAL A 260 15.12 15.37 -3.25
N LYS A 261 15.53 16.29 -4.13
CA LYS A 261 16.44 17.37 -3.78
C LYS A 261 15.80 18.30 -2.74
N LYS A 262 16.58 18.78 -1.76
CA LYS A 262 16.17 19.61 -0.59
C LYS A 262 15.35 20.89 -0.91
N LYS A 263 15.18 21.27 -2.18
CA LYS A 263 14.26 22.31 -2.64
C LYS A 263 13.60 21.84 -3.94
N SER A 264 12.33 21.45 -3.86
CA SER A 264 11.44 21.57 -5.02
C SER A 264 11.39 23.06 -5.34
N LYS A 265 12.16 23.54 -6.33
CA LYS A 265 12.32 24.97 -6.65
C LYS A 265 11.02 25.66 -7.09
N HIS A 266 9.87 24.98 -7.05
CA HIS A 266 8.72 25.36 -7.86
C HIS A 266 7.35 25.38 -7.15
N ILE A 267 7.26 25.03 -5.86
CA ILE A 267 5.98 25.06 -5.15
C ILE A 267 6.07 26.05 -3.97
N PRO A 268 5.43 27.22 -4.06
CA PRO A 268 5.33 28.13 -2.93
C PRO A 268 4.53 27.46 -1.80
N ILE A 269 5.08 27.50 -0.60
CA ILE A 269 4.43 27.03 0.62
C ILE A 269 4.15 28.27 1.47
N GLU A 270 2.89 28.52 1.79
CA GLU A 270 2.44 29.69 2.53
C GLU A 270 1.32 29.31 3.51
N ILE A 271 1.05 30.18 4.50
CA ILE A 271 -0.09 29.98 5.39
C ILE A 271 -1.35 30.31 4.59
N ASP A 272 -2.16 29.29 4.33
CA ASP A 272 -3.43 29.43 3.63
C ASP A 272 -4.37 30.34 4.42
N ALA A 273 -5.10 31.23 3.73
CA ALA A 273 -6.07 32.13 4.36
C ALA A 273 -7.12 31.38 5.18
N ILE A 274 -7.47 30.14 4.78
CA ILE A 274 -8.40 29.27 5.52
C ILE A 274 -7.81 28.86 6.87
N ASP A 275 -6.50 28.63 6.95
CA ASP A 275 -5.84 28.19 8.17
C ASP A 275 -5.55 29.33 9.14
N ALA A 276 -5.51 30.58 8.66
CA ALA A 276 -5.21 31.78 9.45
C ALA A 276 -6.11 31.93 10.70
N ILE A 277 -7.35 31.42 10.62
CA ILE A 277 -8.35 31.45 11.70
C ILE A 277 -8.47 30.12 12.46
N THR A 278 -7.57 29.16 12.21
CA THR A 278 -7.57 27.83 12.84
C THR A 278 -6.38 27.68 13.78
N PRO A 279 -6.37 26.66 14.66
CA PRO A 279 -5.19 26.34 15.47
C PRO A 279 -3.92 26.01 14.65
N ASP A 280 -4.06 25.72 13.36
CA ASP A 280 -2.95 25.40 12.45
C ASP A 280 -2.39 26.63 11.73
N ASN A 281 -2.72 27.86 12.17
CA ASN A 281 -2.33 29.15 11.54
C ASN A 281 -0.81 29.45 11.50
N TRP A 282 0.02 28.51 11.91
CA TRP A 282 1.48 28.60 11.95
C TRP A 282 2.15 27.63 10.95
N ILE A 283 1.37 26.81 10.25
CA ILE A 283 1.86 25.77 9.34
C ILE A 283 1.68 26.24 7.89
N PRO A 284 2.78 26.53 7.17
CA PRO A 284 2.68 26.81 5.75
C PRO A 284 2.40 25.51 4.99
N ARG A 285 1.46 25.54 4.03
CA ARG A 285 1.03 24.39 3.23
C ARG A 285 1.09 24.71 1.74
N SER A 286 1.16 23.67 0.92
CA SER A 286 1.15 23.82 -0.53
C SER A 286 -0.26 24.12 -1.04
N GLY A 287 -0.39 25.17 -1.85
CA GLY A 287 -1.66 25.56 -2.49
C GLY A 287 -2.16 24.58 -3.57
N ILE A 288 -1.34 23.58 -3.97
CA ILE A 288 -1.75 22.61 -4.99
C ILE A 288 -2.50 21.40 -4.41
N LEU A 289 -2.44 21.21 -3.08
CA LEU A 289 -3.16 20.15 -2.40
C LEU A 289 -4.66 20.44 -2.43
N LYS A 290 -5.44 19.45 -2.85
CA LYS A 290 -6.90 19.51 -2.83
C LYS A 290 -7.39 19.24 -1.41
N ARG A 291 -7.91 20.25 -0.73
CA ARG A 291 -8.57 20.11 0.59
C ARG A 291 -9.90 19.37 0.47
N ASN A 292 -9.97 18.19 1.07
CA ASN A 292 -11.18 17.37 1.16
C ASN A 292 -12.04 17.70 2.38
N SER A 293 -11.47 18.33 3.42
CA SER A 293 -12.21 18.78 4.61
C SER A 293 -12.86 20.16 4.46
N GLY A 294 -12.47 20.95 3.46
CA GLY A 294 -12.94 22.33 3.24
C GLY A 294 -12.29 23.37 4.17
N GLN A 295 -12.14 23.07 5.47
CA GLN A 295 -11.56 23.98 6.45
C GLN A 295 -10.58 23.28 7.41
N HIS A 296 -11.06 22.74 8.53
CA HIS A 296 -10.28 22.14 9.59
C HIS A 296 -11.00 20.90 10.17
N PRO A 297 -10.30 19.83 10.59
CA PRO A 297 -8.86 19.59 10.47
C PRO A 297 -8.42 19.39 9.01
N LEU A 298 -7.16 19.65 8.70
CA LEU A 298 -6.66 19.49 7.33
C LEU A 298 -6.72 18.01 6.91
N ASN A 299 -7.44 17.77 5.82
CA ASN A 299 -7.42 16.51 5.10
C ASN A 299 -7.31 16.85 3.62
N ALA A 300 -6.17 16.56 3.00
CA ALA A 300 -5.88 16.98 1.64
C ALA A 300 -5.07 15.93 0.88
N GLU A 301 -5.31 15.85 -0.43
CA GLU A 301 -4.58 14.96 -1.35
C GLU A 301 -3.97 15.77 -2.50
N PRO A 302 -2.84 15.35 -3.07
CA PRO A 302 -2.35 15.92 -4.31
C PRO A 302 -3.31 15.65 -5.47
N ARG A 303 -3.27 16.52 -6.49
CA ARG A 303 -3.85 16.19 -7.79
C ARG A 303 -3.13 14.96 -8.35
N LEU A 304 -3.88 14.06 -8.97
CA LEU A 304 -3.38 12.76 -9.38
C LEU A 304 -2.23 12.86 -10.39
N GLU A 305 -2.32 13.80 -11.33
CA GLU A 305 -1.28 14.06 -12.32
C GLU A 305 -0.01 14.64 -11.68
N ALA A 306 -0.15 15.48 -10.66
CA ALA A 306 0.97 16.05 -9.91
C ALA A 306 1.68 14.97 -9.07
N LEU A 307 0.90 14.10 -8.40
CA LEU A 307 1.42 12.95 -7.67
C LEU A 307 2.26 12.05 -8.59
N PHE A 308 1.69 11.62 -9.71
CA PHE A 308 2.38 10.71 -10.63
C PHE A 308 3.58 11.36 -11.32
N SER A 309 3.49 12.64 -11.67
CA SER A 309 4.60 13.35 -12.34
C SER A 309 5.77 13.64 -11.40
N ALA A 310 5.55 13.57 -10.08
CA ALA A 310 6.63 13.65 -9.10
C ALA A 310 7.52 12.40 -9.08
N GLY A 311 7.10 11.33 -9.75
CA GLY A 311 7.79 10.05 -9.76
C GLY A 311 7.44 9.21 -8.53
N LEU A 312 8.21 8.14 -8.30
CA LEU A 312 7.91 7.17 -7.24
C LEU A 312 8.13 7.72 -5.82
N ILE A 313 8.91 8.79 -5.64
CA ILE A 313 9.12 9.41 -4.33
C ILE A 313 8.42 10.77 -4.34
N THR A 314 7.35 10.86 -3.58
CA THR A 314 6.51 12.05 -3.44
C THR A 314 7.23 13.12 -2.62
N PRO A 315 7.42 14.34 -3.16
CA PRO A 315 7.90 15.49 -2.41
C PRO A 315 7.02 15.82 -1.19
N ASN A 316 7.64 16.29 -0.11
CA ASN A 316 6.97 16.53 1.18
C ASN A 316 5.82 17.55 1.09
N ASP A 317 5.94 18.54 0.20
CA ASP A 317 4.96 19.60 -0.03
C ASP A 317 3.68 19.11 -0.71
N ILE A 318 3.70 17.94 -1.36
CA ILE A 318 2.54 17.36 -2.04
C ILE A 318 2.13 16.01 -1.46
N HIS A 319 2.82 15.52 -0.43
CA HIS A 319 2.46 14.30 0.26
C HIS A 319 1.08 14.47 0.91
N TYR A 320 0.18 13.49 0.74
CA TYR A 320 -1.18 13.63 1.28
C TYR A 320 -1.16 13.82 2.80
N VAL A 321 -2.10 14.63 3.31
CA VAL A 321 -2.24 14.96 4.74
C VAL A 321 -3.59 14.47 5.24
N ARG A 322 -3.58 13.69 6.33
CA ARG A 322 -4.78 13.29 7.07
C ARG A 322 -4.59 13.64 8.54
N ASN A 323 -5.38 14.59 9.05
CA ASN A 323 -5.42 14.97 10.46
C ASN A 323 -6.82 14.74 11.03
N HIS A 324 -6.93 14.10 12.19
CA HIS A 324 -8.19 13.93 12.93
C HIS A 324 -8.51 15.15 13.81
N GLY A 325 -7.52 15.98 14.13
CA GLY A 325 -7.65 17.20 14.92
C GLY A 325 -6.58 18.22 14.52
N SER A 326 -6.33 19.19 15.40
CA SER A 326 -5.30 20.21 15.19
C SER A 326 -3.89 19.63 15.31
N VAL A 327 -2.95 20.21 14.57
CA VAL A 327 -1.55 19.80 14.62
C VAL A 327 -0.91 20.34 15.91
N PRO A 328 -0.37 19.48 16.79
CA PRO A 328 0.30 19.95 17.99
C PRO A 328 1.60 20.69 17.61
N ARG A 329 1.83 21.83 18.26
CA ARG A 329 3.06 22.62 18.09
C ARG A 329 4.14 22.09 19.03
N LEU A 330 4.90 21.13 18.54
CA LEU A 330 5.98 20.47 19.28
C LEU A 330 7.35 21.01 18.87
N TYR A 331 8.32 20.90 19.78
CA TYR A 331 9.71 21.31 19.57
C TYR A 331 10.65 20.13 19.81
N TRP A 332 11.74 20.08 19.06
CA TRP A 332 12.75 19.00 19.16
C TRP A 332 13.29 18.87 20.59
N ASP A 333 13.73 19.99 21.16
CA ASP A 333 14.46 20.05 22.44
C ASP A 333 13.59 19.73 23.66
N THR A 334 12.26 19.91 23.56
CA THR A 334 11.34 19.70 24.67
C THR A 334 10.52 18.42 24.54
N HIS A 335 10.45 17.83 23.35
CA HIS A 335 9.67 16.62 23.14
C HIS A 335 10.38 15.42 23.77
N THR A 336 9.63 14.65 24.55
CA THR A 336 10.12 13.44 25.20
C THR A 336 9.18 12.28 24.85
N LEU A 337 9.76 11.18 24.38
CA LEU A 337 9.04 9.94 24.14
C LEU A 337 9.03 9.09 25.41
N ASP A 338 7.85 8.81 25.95
CA ASP A 338 7.67 7.95 27.11
C ASP A 338 7.42 6.48 26.68
N ILE A 339 8.27 5.58 27.12
CA ILE A 339 8.19 4.15 26.83
C ILE A 339 7.96 3.39 28.14
N CYS A 340 6.90 2.59 28.15
CA CYS A 340 6.46 1.75 29.27
C CYS A 340 6.19 2.55 30.55
N ASN A 341 5.45 3.66 30.45
CA ASN A 341 4.97 4.46 31.58
C ASN A 341 6.11 4.94 32.51
N GLY A 342 7.16 5.49 31.92
CA GLY A 342 8.31 6.08 32.59
C GLY A 342 9.49 5.14 32.79
N ALA A 343 9.41 3.88 32.34
CA ALA A 343 10.53 2.94 32.40
C ALA A 343 11.72 3.40 31.53
N LEU A 344 11.43 4.03 30.38
CA LEU A 344 12.40 4.70 29.55
C LEU A 344 11.79 6.00 29.02
N LYS A 345 12.50 7.12 29.18
CA LYS A 345 12.14 8.40 28.58
C LYS A 345 13.28 8.83 27.68
N LEU A 346 12.98 9.09 26.41
CA LEU A 346 13.98 9.50 25.43
C LEU A 346 13.69 10.92 24.98
N SER A 347 14.68 11.80 25.05
CA SER A 347 14.65 13.04 24.26
C SER A 347 14.81 12.72 22.77
N MET A 348 14.56 13.72 21.92
CA MET A 348 14.80 13.56 20.49
C MET A 348 16.27 13.33 20.14
N ASP A 349 17.20 13.92 20.91
CA ASP A 349 18.63 13.68 20.74
C ASP A 349 19.01 12.26 21.17
N ASP A 350 18.52 11.79 22.32
CA ASP A 350 18.74 10.40 22.76
C ASP A 350 18.26 9.39 21.71
N LEU A 351 17.10 9.64 21.10
CA LEU A 351 16.56 8.78 20.04
C LEU A 351 17.43 8.81 18.78
N LYS A 352 17.93 9.98 18.38
CA LYS A 352 18.70 10.16 17.15
C LYS A 352 20.14 9.68 17.28
N THR A 353 20.78 9.85 18.43
CA THR A 353 22.19 9.48 18.66
C THR A 353 22.37 8.14 19.34
N GLY A 354 21.37 7.67 20.09
CA GLY A 354 21.42 6.42 20.86
C GLY A 354 21.09 5.17 20.05
N PHE A 355 20.59 5.31 18.83
CA PHE A 355 20.15 4.20 17.99
C PHE A 355 20.70 4.34 16.57
N GLU A 356 21.00 3.20 15.93
CA GLU A 356 21.36 3.19 14.51
C GLU A 356 20.13 3.57 13.68
N ALA A 357 20.30 4.60 12.85
CA ALA A 357 19.25 5.09 11.98
C ALA A 357 19.31 4.38 10.64
N PHE A 358 18.15 4.01 10.11
CA PHE A 358 18.01 3.54 8.74
C PHE A 358 17.03 4.44 7.98
N ASN A 359 17.20 4.50 6.67
CA ASN A 359 16.43 5.33 5.74
C ASN A 359 15.90 4.44 4.62
N ILE A 360 14.58 4.27 4.55
CA ILE A 360 13.94 3.42 3.54
C ILE A 360 12.73 4.10 2.91
N PRO A 361 12.45 3.84 1.62
CA PRO A 361 11.22 4.29 0.98
C PRO A 361 10.03 3.47 1.50
N VAL A 362 8.98 4.15 1.94
CA VAL A 362 7.72 3.52 2.37
C VAL A 362 6.54 4.22 1.71
N ALA A 363 5.69 3.45 1.02
CA ALA A 363 4.41 3.93 0.52
C ALA A 363 3.35 3.90 1.63
N LEU A 364 2.77 5.06 1.92
CA LEU A 364 1.66 5.20 2.86
C LEU A 364 0.38 5.48 2.07
N ALA A 365 -0.68 4.73 2.38
CA ALA A 365 -2.01 4.96 1.84
C ALA A 365 -3.03 5.09 2.96
N CYS A 366 -3.99 6.00 2.79
CA CYS A 366 -5.12 6.18 3.69
C CYS A 366 -6.15 5.05 3.50
N ASP A 367 -6.73 4.53 4.58
CA ASP A 367 -7.90 3.62 4.51
C ASP A 367 -9.10 4.22 3.77
N GLY A 368 -9.18 5.56 3.76
CA GLY A 368 -10.20 6.30 3.03
C GLY A 368 -9.91 6.50 1.55
N ASN A 369 -8.75 6.06 1.02
CA ASN A 369 -8.40 6.28 -0.39
C ASN A 369 -9.50 5.72 -1.32
N ARG A 370 -9.87 6.48 -2.36
CA ARG A 370 -10.97 6.17 -3.30
C ARG A 370 -12.38 6.13 -2.69
N ARG A 371 -12.61 6.62 -1.47
CA ARG A 371 -13.96 6.70 -0.86
C ARG A 371 -14.95 7.51 -1.71
N GLY A 372 -14.47 8.48 -2.48
CA GLY A 372 -15.29 9.23 -3.43
C GLY A 372 -16.05 8.32 -4.40
N GLU A 373 -15.44 7.23 -4.86
CA GLU A 373 -16.09 6.25 -5.75
C GLU A 373 -17.21 5.48 -5.04
N MET A 374 -16.99 5.10 -3.78
CA MET A 374 -18.02 4.45 -2.96
C MET A 374 -19.21 5.39 -2.71
N ASN A 375 -18.93 6.67 -2.46
CA ASN A 375 -19.94 7.70 -2.23
C ASN A 375 -20.84 7.97 -3.45
N MET A 376 -20.41 7.60 -4.65
CA MET A 376 -21.24 7.65 -5.86
C MET A 376 -22.30 6.54 -5.91
N ILE A 377 -22.08 5.42 -5.21
CA ILE A 377 -23.04 4.32 -5.09
C ILE A 377 -23.96 4.57 -3.90
N LYS A 378 -23.36 4.80 -2.72
CA LYS A 378 -24.09 5.10 -1.48
C LYS A 378 -23.24 6.02 -0.62
N ARG A 379 -23.77 7.20 -0.31
CA ARG A 379 -23.07 8.18 0.54
C ARG A 379 -22.75 7.57 1.91
N SER A 380 -21.48 7.65 2.28
CA SER A 380 -20.95 7.26 3.58
C SER A 380 -20.52 8.48 4.40
N LYS A 381 -20.23 8.28 5.69
CA LYS A 381 -19.64 9.32 6.53
C LYS A 381 -18.12 9.41 6.27
N GLY A 382 -17.60 10.64 6.25
CA GLY A 382 -16.17 10.96 6.11
C GLY A 382 -15.80 11.56 4.76
N PHE A 383 -14.52 11.92 4.61
CA PHE A 383 -14.04 12.71 3.47
C PHE A 383 -14.11 11.95 2.15
N SER A 384 -14.59 12.63 1.10
CA SER A 384 -14.68 12.08 -0.25
C SER A 384 -13.31 12.13 -0.96
N TRP A 385 -12.37 11.31 -0.48
CA TRP A 385 -11.06 11.15 -1.11
C TRP A 385 -11.20 10.66 -2.55
N GLY A 386 -10.44 11.28 -3.45
CA GLY A 386 -10.11 10.69 -4.73
C GLY A 386 -9.10 9.55 -4.58
N PRO A 387 -8.40 9.18 -5.66
CA PRO A 387 -7.36 8.18 -5.64
C PRO A 387 -5.98 8.71 -5.19
N GLY A 388 -5.89 9.98 -4.77
CA GLY A 388 -4.62 10.65 -4.42
C GLY A 388 -4.22 10.52 -2.96
N ALA A 389 -4.99 9.80 -2.13
CA ALA A 389 -4.69 9.60 -0.70
C ALA A 389 -3.61 8.51 -0.47
N VAL A 390 -2.53 8.59 -1.24
CA VAL A 390 -1.37 7.72 -1.21
C VAL A 390 -0.14 8.53 -1.62
N SER A 391 0.99 8.28 -0.96
CA SER A 391 2.27 8.91 -1.26
C SER A 391 3.41 8.03 -0.75
N CYS A 392 4.57 8.10 -1.40
CA CYS A 392 5.75 7.35 -1.01
C CYS A 392 6.89 8.31 -0.68
N ALA A 393 7.56 8.09 0.45
CA ALA A 393 8.66 8.94 0.90
C ALA A 393 9.75 8.07 1.53
N TYR A 394 10.98 8.60 1.54
CA TYR A 394 12.03 8.05 2.39
C TYR A 394 11.79 8.47 3.83
N TRP A 395 11.80 7.51 4.74
CA TRP A 395 11.65 7.74 6.17
C TRP A 395 12.94 7.36 6.87
N LYS A 396 13.44 8.25 7.73
CA LYS A 396 14.67 8.04 8.50
C LYS A 396 14.37 8.00 9.99
N GLY A 397 14.86 6.97 10.68
CA GLY A 397 14.62 6.81 12.09
C GLY A 397 15.25 5.57 12.72
N ALA A 398 15.01 5.43 14.02
CA ALA A 398 15.46 4.27 14.80
C ALA A 398 14.49 3.09 14.63
N LEU A 399 15.04 1.87 14.67
CA LEU A 399 14.22 0.65 14.64
C LEU A 399 13.48 0.49 15.98
N LEU A 400 12.17 0.28 15.90
CA LEU A 400 11.32 0.12 17.09
C LEU A 400 11.77 -1.05 17.95
N THR A 401 12.23 -2.16 17.35
CA THR A 401 12.69 -3.34 18.09
C THR A 401 13.81 -3.01 19.05
N ASP A 402 14.73 -2.15 18.64
CA ASP A 402 15.94 -1.82 19.41
C ASP A 402 15.58 -0.92 20.57
N VAL A 403 14.69 0.06 20.33
CA VAL A 403 14.12 0.93 21.35
C VAL A 403 13.36 0.12 22.41
N LEU A 404 12.52 -0.83 21.99
CA LEU A 404 11.81 -1.72 22.92
C LEU A 404 12.78 -2.63 23.68
N ALA A 405 13.85 -3.12 23.05
CA ALA A 405 14.86 -3.94 23.70
C ALA A 405 15.60 -3.19 24.81
N VAL A 406 15.96 -1.92 24.59
CA VAL A 406 16.56 -1.04 25.61
C VAL A 406 15.61 -0.80 26.78
N ALA A 407 14.31 -0.66 26.51
CA ALA A 407 13.27 -0.59 27.55
C ALA A 407 13.04 -1.93 28.30
N GLY A 408 13.84 -2.97 28.01
CA GLY A 408 13.75 -4.28 28.68
C GLY A 408 12.64 -5.18 28.14
N ILE A 409 11.98 -4.79 27.05
CA ILE A 409 10.90 -5.55 26.44
C ILE A 409 11.52 -6.65 25.58
N ARG A 410 11.09 -7.89 25.82
CA ARG A 410 11.52 -9.06 25.06
C ARG A 410 10.30 -9.84 24.62
N ARG A 411 10.49 -10.73 23.64
CA ARG A 411 9.43 -11.64 23.20
C ARG A 411 8.86 -12.36 24.42
N PRO A 412 7.56 -12.18 24.73
CA PRO A 412 6.98 -12.80 25.91
C PRO A 412 7.05 -14.32 25.77
N LYS A 413 7.30 -15.02 26.88
CA LYS A 413 7.15 -16.49 26.89
C LYS A 413 5.70 -16.80 26.52
N ARG A 414 5.50 -17.68 25.53
CA ARG A 414 4.17 -18.14 25.13
C ARG A 414 3.42 -18.69 26.35
N ASN A 415 2.51 -17.89 26.90
CA ASN A 415 1.70 -18.19 28.06
C ASN A 415 0.20 -18.27 27.70
N GLY A 416 -0.10 -18.41 26.39
CA GLY A 416 -1.46 -18.41 25.85
C GLY A 416 -2.12 -17.03 25.76
N LYS A 417 -1.49 -15.96 26.24
CA LYS A 417 -1.97 -14.58 26.11
C LYS A 417 -1.26 -13.85 24.98
N ARG A 418 -2.01 -13.03 24.23
CA ARG A 418 -1.47 -12.14 23.20
C ARG A 418 -1.26 -10.76 23.80
N ASN A 419 -0.02 -10.27 23.75
CA ASN A 419 0.28 -8.91 24.20
C ASN A 419 0.30 -7.94 23.01
N TRP A 420 0.14 -6.67 23.33
CA TRP A 420 0.02 -5.58 22.37
C TRP A 420 0.94 -4.44 22.76
N VAL A 421 1.57 -3.82 21.76
CA VAL A 421 2.28 -2.56 21.90
C VAL A 421 1.33 -1.46 21.46
N ASN A 422 1.08 -0.53 22.36
CA ASN A 422 0.20 0.61 22.16
C ASN A 422 1.01 1.85 21.86
N PHE A 423 0.43 2.73 21.06
CA PHE A 423 1.05 3.97 20.61
C PHE A 423 0.05 5.11 20.76
N GLU A 424 0.53 6.26 21.21
CA GLU A 424 -0.28 7.46 21.44
C GLU A 424 0.40 8.69 20.84
N GLY A 425 -0.37 9.48 20.10
CA GLY A 425 0.02 10.80 19.64
C GLY A 425 -0.21 11.89 20.69
N ALA A 426 0.51 13.00 20.55
CA ALA A 426 0.32 14.20 21.37
C ALA A 426 -0.94 15.00 20.98
N ASP A 427 -1.58 14.67 19.86
CA ASP A 427 -2.79 15.32 19.38
C ASP A 427 -4.03 14.95 20.21
N GLN A 428 -5.00 15.86 20.21
CA GLN A 428 -6.26 15.73 20.93
C GLN A 428 -7.44 16.00 20.00
N PRO A 429 -7.76 15.06 19.10
CA PRO A 429 -8.96 15.17 18.28
C PRO A 429 -10.23 14.97 19.13
N SER A 430 -11.40 15.13 18.51
CA SER A 430 -12.67 15.28 19.22
C SER A 430 -13.10 14.11 20.11
N GLU A 431 -12.61 12.89 19.82
CA GLU A 431 -13.03 11.65 20.50
C GLU A 431 -11.92 11.11 21.42
N GLY A 432 -11.07 12.01 21.94
CA GLY A 432 -9.92 11.68 22.78
C GLY A 432 -8.61 11.61 21.99
N LYS A 433 -7.53 11.15 22.64
CA LYS A 433 -6.22 11.05 21.99
C LYS A 433 -6.23 10.06 20.83
N TYR A 434 -5.45 10.34 19.78
CA TYR A 434 -5.25 9.39 18.70
C TYR A 434 -4.31 8.26 19.14
N GLN A 435 -4.85 7.05 19.24
CA GLN A 435 -4.15 5.88 19.77
C GLN A 435 -4.47 4.64 18.93
N THR A 436 -3.55 3.68 18.95
CA THR A 436 -3.75 2.34 18.37
C THR A 436 -2.82 1.34 19.03
N SER A 437 -3.03 0.04 18.78
CA SER A 437 -2.07 -1.00 19.13
C SER A 437 -1.73 -1.92 17.96
N ILE A 438 -0.56 -2.54 18.08
CA ILE A 438 -0.05 -3.57 17.18
C ILE A 438 0.34 -4.80 18.00
N PRO A 439 0.12 -6.03 17.51
CA PRO A 439 0.54 -7.24 18.21
C PRO A 439 2.04 -7.23 18.50
N ILE A 440 2.44 -7.59 19.73
CA ILE A 440 3.83 -7.50 20.16
C ILE A 440 4.79 -8.33 19.29
N ASP A 441 4.34 -9.48 18.79
CA ASP A 441 5.16 -10.35 17.93
C ASP A 441 5.53 -9.66 16.61
N TYR A 442 4.64 -8.82 16.09
CA TYR A 442 4.89 -8.01 14.90
C TYR A 442 5.89 -6.88 15.21
N CYS A 443 5.74 -6.23 16.37
CA CYS A 443 6.66 -5.17 16.82
C CYS A 443 8.06 -5.65 17.14
N LEU A 444 8.21 -6.92 17.54
CA LEU A 444 9.48 -7.56 17.91
C LEU A 444 10.09 -8.40 16.77
N ASP A 445 9.58 -8.26 15.55
CA ASP A 445 10.17 -8.83 14.35
C ASP A 445 10.93 -7.75 13.58
N PRO A 446 12.27 -7.76 13.62
CA PRO A 446 13.09 -6.73 12.97
C PRO A 446 12.91 -6.72 11.44
N THR A 447 12.43 -7.83 10.87
CA THR A 447 12.17 -7.90 9.43
C THR A 447 10.96 -7.05 9.02
N ASN A 448 10.15 -6.54 9.96
CA ASN A 448 9.02 -5.65 9.66
C ASN A 448 9.43 -4.18 9.52
N ASP A 449 10.69 -3.82 9.80
CA ASP A 449 11.23 -2.45 9.65
C ASP A 449 10.34 -1.37 10.31
N MET A 450 9.70 -1.68 11.44
CA MET A 450 8.92 -0.69 12.19
C MET A 450 9.85 0.40 12.73
N MET A 451 9.53 1.65 12.45
CA MET A 451 10.46 2.76 12.65
C MET A 451 9.85 3.87 13.51
N LEU A 452 10.66 4.42 14.40
CA LEU A 452 10.43 5.72 15.02
C LEU A 452 11.11 6.79 14.17
N ALA A 453 10.37 7.27 13.16
CA ALA A 453 10.88 8.18 12.15
C ALA A 453 10.94 9.61 12.69
N TYR A 454 12.06 10.29 12.45
CA TYR A 454 12.25 11.73 12.72
C TYR A 454 12.70 12.51 11.48
N GLY A 455 12.98 11.81 10.37
CA GLY A 455 13.26 12.42 9.06
C GLY A 455 12.33 11.89 7.97
N MET A 456 12.03 12.76 6.99
CA MET A 456 11.26 12.45 5.79
C MET A 456 11.90 13.12 4.58
N ASN A 457 12.22 12.33 3.55
CA ASN A 457 12.96 12.77 2.36
C ASN A 457 14.21 13.61 2.71
N ASN A 458 15.05 13.10 3.60
CA ASN A 458 16.31 13.73 4.03
C ASN A 458 16.17 15.12 4.67
N THR A 459 14.98 15.46 5.15
CA THR A 459 14.69 16.66 5.94
C THR A 459 14.02 16.26 7.25
N PRO A 460 14.06 17.11 8.30
CA PRO A 460 13.22 16.89 9.47
C PRO A 460 11.75 16.72 9.08
N LEU A 461 10.99 15.94 9.84
CA LEU A 461 9.56 15.77 9.59
C LEU A 461 8.86 17.12 9.47
N PRO A 462 8.01 17.34 8.46
CA PRO A 462 7.09 18.47 8.47
C PRO A 462 6.05 18.32 9.60
N PRO A 463 5.53 19.43 10.17
CA PRO A 463 4.54 19.38 11.25
C PRO A 463 3.30 18.52 10.94
N ASP A 464 2.71 18.66 9.76
CA ASP A 464 1.55 17.87 9.31
C ASP A 464 1.83 16.36 9.21
N HIS A 465 3.10 15.98 9.11
CA HIS A 465 3.55 14.59 8.99
C HIS A 465 4.13 14.04 10.29
N GLY A 466 4.01 14.75 11.42
CA GLY A 466 4.28 14.18 12.74
C GLY A 466 5.56 14.66 13.42
N PHE A 467 6.09 15.84 13.08
CA PHE A 467 7.24 16.40 13.78
C PHE A 467 7.03 16.44 15.31
N PRO A 468 8.03 16.05 16.13
CA PRO A 468 9.39 15.67 15.76
C PRO A 468 9.59 14.17 15.50
N VAL A 469 8.64 13.33 15.88
CA VAL A 469 8.72 11.86 15.73
C VAL A 469 7.37 11.24 15.43
N ARG A 470 7.37 10.23 14.57
CA ARG A 470 6.20 9.41 14.26
C ARG A 470 6.54 7.93 14.20
N LEU A 471 5.51 7.10 14.34
CA LEU A 471 5.58 5.70 13.99
C LEU A 471 5.40 5.53 12.47
N ILE A 472 6.26 4.71 11.86
CA ILE A 472 6.11 4.19 10.50
C ILE A 472 6.06 2.65 10.57
N ILE A 473 5.04 2.08 9.95
CA ILE A 473 4.84 0.64 9.84
C ILE A 473 4.73 0.31 8.34
N PRO A 474 5.81 -0.18 7.71
CA PRO A 474 5.79 -0.52 6.30
C PRO A 474 4.67 -1.52 5.95
N GLY A 475 3.97 -1.27 4.84
CA GLY A 475 2.87 -2.11 4.37
C GLY A 475 1.57 -2.02 5.17
N PHE A 476 1.50 -1.21 6.23
CA PHE A 476 0.28 -0.97 7.00
C PHE A 476 -0.48 0.26 6.49
N VAL A 477 -1.76 0.30 6.80
CA VAL A 477 -2.62 1.44 6.51
C VAL A 477 -2.18 2.66 7.33
N GLY A 478 -2.29 3.85 6.75
CA GLY A 478 -1.76 5.08 7.36
C GLY A 478 -2.34 5.39 8.74
N GLY A 479 -3.56 4.92 9.06
CA GLY A 479 -4.19 5.08 10.38
C GLY A 479 -3.45 4.37 11.52
N ARG A 480 -2.57 3.41 11.23
CA ARG A 480 -1.74 2.74 12.25
C ARG A 480 -0.40 3.43 12.48
N CYS A 481 0.00 4.34 11.60
CA CYS A 481 1.26 5.08 11.66
C CYS A 481 1.10 6.38 12.46
N ILE A 482 1.03 6.26 13.80
CA ILE A 482 0.79 7.38 14.74
C ILE A 482 1.78 8.53 14.53
N LYS A 483 1.24 9.75 14.36
CA LYS A 483 2.01 11.00 14.28
C LYS A 483 2.20 11.63 15.65
N TRP A 484 3.19 12.51 15.79
CA TRP A 484 3.45 13.27 17.02
C TRP A 484 3.58 12.34 18.22
N LEU A 485 4.33 11.24 18.04
CA LEU A 485 4.33 10.11 18.96
C LEU A 485 4.85 10.55 20.33
N ALA A 486 4.02 10.36 21.36
CA ALA A 486 4.30 10.79 22.73
C ALA A 486 4.52 9.61 23.67
N ARG A 487 3.82 8.48 23.47
CA ARG A 487 3.88 7.34 24.40
C ARG A 487 3.79 5.99 23.71
N ILE A 488 4.53 5.01 24.24
CA ILE A 488 4.50 3.60 23.88
C ILE A 488 4.35 2.75 25.14
N TRP A 489 3.41 1.80 25.19
CA TRP A 489 3.25 0.91 26.36
C TRP A 489 2.71 -0.46 25.99
N ILE A 490 2.81 -1.44 26.89
CA ILE A 490 2.39 -2.83 26.65
C ILE A 490 1.14 -3.16 27.44
N THR A 491 0.21 -3.85 26.81
CA THR A 491 -1.00 -4.42 27.43
C THR A 491 -1.14 -5.90 27.05
N ASP A 492 -1.96 -6.64 27.80
CA ASP A 492 -2.36 -8.02 27.49
C ASP A 492 -3.70 -8.12 26.73
N HIS A 493 -4.20 -6.98 26.28
CA HIS A 493 -5.43 -6.80 25.49
C HIS A 493 -5.21 -5.74 24.40
N GLU A 494 -6.02 -5.81 23.34
CA GLU A 494 -6.02 -4.82 22.26
C GLU A 494 -6.46 -3.45 22.80
N ASN A 495 -5.95 -2.36 22.20
CA ASN A 495 -6.29 -1.00 22.59
C ASN A 495 -7.79 -0.75 22.40
N ASP A 496 -8.44 -0.14 23.39
CA ASP A 496 -9.89 0.13 23.40
C ASP A 496 -10.24 1.60 23.10
N SER A 497 -9.26 2.41 22.67
CA SER A 497 -9.50 3.81 22.30
C SER A 497 -10.48 3.93 21.14
N TYR A 498 -11.15 5.09 21.09
CA TYR A 498 -12.18 5.34 20.09
C TYR A 498 -11.69 5.13 18.66
N TYR A 499 -10.54 5.70 18.29
CA TYR A 499 -10.02 5.60 16.92
C TYR A 499 -9.50 4.20 16.56
N HIS A 500 -9.22 3.36 17.55
CA HIS A 500 -8.84 1.96 17.32
C HIS A 500 -10.06 1.05 17.09
N ILE A 501 -11.14 1.27 17.86
CA ILE A 501 -12.35 0.46 17.80
C ILE A 501 -13.34 0.96 16.74
N TRP A 502 -13.63 2.26 16.71
CA TRP A 502 -14.71 2.88 15.94
C TRP A 502 -14.28 3.53 14.62
N ASP A 503 -13.00 3.46 14.28
CA ASP A 503 -12.44 3.97 13.01
C ASP A 503 -11.47 2.94 12.39
N ASN A 504 -11.12 3.12 11.11
CA ASN A 504 -10.19 2.26 10.36
C ASN A 504 -10.56 0.76 10.39
N ARG A 505 -11.82 0.47 10.07
CA ARG A 505 -12.37 -0.88 9.93
C ARG A 505 -13.20 -1.05 8.65
N VAL A 506 -13.13 -2.23 8.05
CA VAL A 506 -14.02 -2.65 6.96
C VAL A 506 -15.11 -3.54 7.52
N LEU A 507 -16.32 -3.00 7.61
CA LEU A 507 -17.49 -3.75 8.05
C LEU A 507 -18.21 -4.40 6.86
N PRO A 508 -18.92 -5.53 7.06
CA PRO A 508 -19.81 -6.05 6.04
C PRO A 508 -20.89 -5.06 5.65
N SER A 509 -21.26 -5.07 4.37
CA SER A 509 -22.16 -4.09 3.76
C SER A 509 -23.58 -4.07 4.31
N PHE A 510 -24.02 -5.12 5.03
CA PHE A 510 -25.31 -5.15 5.69
C PHE A 510 -25.35 -4.31 6.99
N VAL A 511 -24.18 -3.93 7.54
CA VAL A 511 -24.11 -3.06 8.71
C VAL A 511 -24.29 -1.62 8.25
N THR A 512 -25.50 -1.09 8.44
CA THR A 512 -25.87 0.27 7.96
C THR A 512 -25.97 1.31 9.07
N GLU A 513 -26.00 0.88 10.32
CA GLU A 513 -26.15 1.73 11.50
C GLU A 513 -24.90 1.65 12.36
N LYS A 514 -24.53 2.72 13.08
CA LYS A 514 -23.35 2.73 13.96
C LYS A 514 -23.65 2.19 15.36
N ASP A 515 -24.89 2.35 15.82
CA ASP A 515 -25.26 2.11 17.22
C ASP A 515 -25.98 0.78 17.46
N GLY A 516 -26.26 0.02 16.39
CA GLY A 516 -26.90 -1.30 16.47
C GLY A 516 -25.98 -2.38 17.03
N GLU A 517 -26.57 -3.49 17.49
CA GLU A 517 -25.80 -4.62 18.08
C GLU A 517 -24.81 -5.23 17.09
N PHE A 518 -25.20 -5.38 15.81
CA PHE A 518 -24.28 -5.83 14.77
C PHE A 518 -23.09 -4.89 14.60
N ALA A 519 -23.31 -3.57 14.67
CA ALA A 519 -22.23 -2.61 14.55
C ALA A 519 -21.27 -2.72 15.73
N ARG A 520 -21.78 -2.75 16.96
CA ARG A 520 -20.97 -2.95 18.18
C ARG A 520 -20.14 -4.23 18.10
N ALA A 521 -20.75 -5.35 17.71
CA ALA A 521 -20.05 -6.62 17.57
C ALA A 521 -18.96 -6.54 16.48
N MET A 522 -19.26 -5.96 15.33
CA MET A 522 -18.34 -5.95 14.18
C MET A 522 -17.22 -4.91 14.32
N PHE A 523 -17.45 -3.77 14.98
CA PHE A 523 -16.38 -2.83 15.33
C PHE A 523 -15.42 -3.39 16.40
N ASN A 524 -15.85 -4.35 17.22
CA ASN A 524 -14.96 -5.01 18.19
C ASN A 524 -14.38 -6.33 17.67
N HIS A 525 -14.77 -6.78 16.48
CA HIS A 525 -14.30 -8.05 15.93
C HIS A 525 -12.92 -7.88 15.27
N PRO A 526 -11.89 -8.67 15.61
CA PRO A 526 -10.54 -8.48 15.08
C PRO A 526 -10.43 -8.54 13.55
N SER A 527 -11.31 -9.30 12.88
CA SER A 527 -11.26 -9.47 11.42
C SER A 527 -11.67 -8.23 10.63
N THR A 528 -12.27 -7.23 11.27
CA THR A 528 -12.70 -5.99 10.60
C THR A 528 -11.65 -4.89 10.68
N ALA A 529 -10.65 -5.03 11.55
CA ALA A 529 -9.59 -4.05 11.71
C ALA A 529 -8.74 -3.94 10.45
N CYS A 530 -8.58 -2.71 9.93
CA CYS A 530 -7.59 -2.45 8.89
C CYS A 530 -6.20 -2.45 9.52
N MET A 531 -5.35 -3.38 9.11
CA MET A 531 -3.95 -3.48 9.52
C MET A 531 -3.05 -3.27 8.30
N GLU A 532 -2.85 -4.31 7.51
CA GLU A 532 -2.11 -4.24 6.25
C GLU A 532 -2.93 -3.56 5.15
N GLN A 533 -2.25 -2.86 4.23
CA GLN A 533 -2.89 -2.33 3.03
C GLN A 533 -3.31 -3.47 2.09
N ASN A 534 -4.46 -3.31 1.44
CA ASN A 534 -4.88 -4.21 0.38
C ASN A 534 -4.28 -3.78 -0.96
N LEU A 535 -4.12 -4.74 -1.87
CA LEU A 535 -3.69 -4.49 -3.25
C LEU A 535 -4.64 -3.49 -3.91
N ASN A 536 -4.10 -2.37 -4.40
CA ASN A 536 -4.86 -1.29 -5.02
C ASN A 536 -4.10 -0.72 -6.22
N SER A 537 -4.84 0.02 -7.06
CA SER A 537 -4.31 0.61 -8.28
C SER A 537 -5.15 1.74 -8.81
N VAL A 538 -4.49 2.60 -9.57
CA VAL A 538 -5.05 3.84 -10.09
C VAL A 538 -4.50 4.08 -11.48
N ILE A 539 -5.40 4.34 -12.44
CA ILE A 539 -5.04 4.92 -13.74
C ILE A 539 -4.92 6.43 -13.53
N VAL A 540 -3.79 7.00 -13.95
CA VAL A 540 -3.54 8.44 -13.92
C VAL A 540 -3.73 9.05 -15.30
N ARG A 541 -3.25 8.36 -16.34
CA ARG A 541 -3.40 8.79 -17.74
C ARG A 541 -4.08 7.68 -18.55
N PRO A 542 -5.14 7.97 -19.30
CA PRO A 542 -5.81 9.27 -19.39
C PRO A 542 -6.52 9.64 -18.07
N GLY A 543 -6.66 10.94 -17.83
CA GLY A 543 -7.44 11.45 -16.70
C GLY A 543 -8.93 11.15 -16.87
N GLN A 544 -9.67 11.12 -15.77
CA GLN A 544 -11.11 10.85 -15.79
C GLN A 544 -11.84 11.89 -16.67
N GLY A 545 -12.53 11.41 -17.72
CA GLY A 545 -13.26 12.27 -18.65
C GLY A 545 -12.38 13.07 -19.62
N GLN A 546 -11.06 12.83 -19.65
CA GLN A 546 -10.17 13.46 -20.61
C GLN A 546 -10.57 13.08 -22.04
N LYS A 547 -10.75 14.09 -22.90
CA LYS A 547 -10.93 13.91 -24.34
C LYS A 547 -9.57 13.85 -25.00
N LEU A 548 -9.33 12.83 -25.80
CA LEU A 548 -8.11 12.65 -26.57
C LEU A 548 -8.35 13.11 -28.01
N ASP A 549 -7.49 13.98 -28.52
CA ASP A 549 -7.55 14.36 -29.94
C ASP A 549 -7.03 13.19 -30.78
N LEU A 550 -7.94 12.59 -31.54
CA LEU A 550 -7.61 11.46 -32.42
C LEU A 550 -6.61 11.87 -33.50
N VAL A 551 -6.57 13.12 -33.96
CA VAL A 551 -5.59 13.57 -34.96
C VAL A 551 -4.17 13.55 -34.38
N GLU A 552 -4.01 13.95 -33.12
CA GLU A 552 -2.70 13.90 -32.44
C GLU A 552 -2.30 12.48 -32.07
N VAL A 553 -3.25 11.64 -31.64
CA VAL A 553 -3.00 10.23 -31.35
C VAL A 553 -2.64 9.46 -32.63
N LEU A 554 -3.32 9.73 -33.75
CA LEU A 554 -3.03 9.13 -35.05
C LEU A 554 -1.68 9.60 -35.63
N LYS A 555 -1.21 10.80 -35.29
CA LYS A 555 0.17 11.23 -35.64
C LYS A 555 1.25 10.45 -34.89
N ARG A 556 0.93 9.90 -33.72
CA ARG A 556 1.85 9.13 -32.86
C ARG A 556 1.61 7.62 -32.92
N ASP A 557 0.63 7.17 -33.70
CA ASP A 557 0.11 5.79 -33.82
C ASP A 557 -0.37 5.12 -32.51
N THR A 558 -0.03 5.63 -31.33
CA THR A 558 -0.33 5.00 -30.03
C THR A 558 -0.59 6.01 -28.91
N TYR A 559 -1.41 5.62 -27.92
CA TYR A 559 -1.58 6.32 -26.64
C TYR A 559 -1.07 5.44 -25.49
N ARG A 560 -0.31 6.03 -24.55
CA ARG A 560 0.23 5.31 -23.39
C ARG A 560 -0.69 5.51 -22.18
N VAL A 561 -1.31 4.42 -21.73
CA VAL A 561 -2.03 4.39 -20.45
C VAL A 561 -1.00 4.27 -19.33
N GLU A 562 -1.10 5.09 -18.29
CA GLU A 562 -0.15 5.13 -17.18
C GLU A 562 -0.87 5.19 -15.84
N GLY A 563 -0.24 4.62 -14.81
CA GLY A 563 -0.77 4.64 -13.47
C GLY A 563 0.19 4.02 -12.46
N PHE A 564 -0.29 3.86 -11.23
CA PHE A 564 0.46 3.23 -10.15
C PHE A 564 -0.37 2.16 -9.44
N ALA A 565 0.30 1.28 -8.71
CA ALA A 565 -0.30 0.26 -7.87
C ALA A 565 0.54 0.01 -6.63
N TYR A 566 -0.08 -0.40 -5.54
CA TYR A 566 0.59 -0.66 -4.25
C TYR A 566 -0.10 -1.80 -3.49
N GLU A 567 0.62 -2.40 -2.55
CA GLU A 567 0.16 -3.49 -1.69
C GLU A 567 0.78 -3.41 -0.28
N GLY A 568 0.07 -3.95 0.71
CA GLY A 568 0.57 -4.07 2.09
C GLY A 568 1.35 -5.35 2.38
N GLY A 569 1.74 -5.53 3.64
CA GLY A 569 2.42 -6.75 4.13
C GLY A 569 3.84 -6.98 3.58
N GLY A 570 4.32 -6.12 2.67
CA GLY A 570 5.59 -6.28 1.99
C GLY A 570 5.52 -7.21 0.78
N HIS A 571 4.34 -7.45 0.21
CA HIS A 571 4.19 -8.32 -0.95
C HIS A 571 4.61 -7.63 -2.26
N GLU A 572 5.24 -8.39 -3.15
CA GLU A 572 5.52 -7.96 -4.52
C GLU A 572 4.25 -7.96 -5.37
N ILE A 573 4.03 -6.90 -6.15
CA ILE A 573 2.98 -6.88 -7.17
C ILE A 573 3.43 -7.73 -8.36
N GLN A 574 2.87 -8.93 -8.50
CA GLN A 574 3.28 -9.91 -9.52
C GLN A 574 2.84 -9.57 -10.94
N ARG A 575 1.73 -8.83 -11.11
CA ARG A 575 1.22 -8.50 -12.44
C ARG A 575 0.25 -7.34 -12.44
N VAL A 576 0.30 -6.56 -13.52
CA VAL A 576 -0.66 -5.50 -13.85
C VAL A 576 -1.29 -5.81 -15.19
N GLU A 577 -2.62 -5.74 -15.26
CA GLU A 577 -3.39 -6.07 -16.45
C GLU A 577 -4.37 -4.93 -16.77
N LEU A 578 -4.51 -4.59 -18.04
CA LEU A 578 -5.40 -3.54 -18.53
C LEU A 578 -6.45 -4.12 -19.48
N THR A 579 -7.71 -3.72 -19.33
CA THR A 579 -8.77 -4.02 -20.30
C THR A 579 -9.29 -2.74 -20.96
N LEU A 580 -9.58 -2.87 -22.25
CA LEU A 580 -10.18 -1.83 -23.09
C LEU A 580 -11.60 -2.22 -23.54
N ASP A 581 -12.14 -3.33 -23.07
CA ASP A 581 -13.37 -3.92 -23.62
C ASP A 581 -14.33 -4.41 -22.53
N ASN A 582 -14.33 -3.72 -21.39
CA ASN A 582 -15.13 -4.05 -20.21
C ASN A 582 -14.81 -5.45 -19.64
N SER A 583 -13.51 -5.76 -19.48
CA SER A 583 -13.00 -7.00 -18.87
C SER A 583 -13.23 -8.27 -19.69
N GLN A 584 -13.42 -8.16 -21.01
CA GLN A 584 -13.49 -9.33 -21.89
C GLN A 584 -12.08 -9.85 -22.19
N THR A 585 -11.15 -8.95 -22.51
CA THR A 585 -9.73 -9.25 -22.71
C THR A 585 -8.86 -8.37 -21.81
N TRP A 586 -7.66 -8.87 -21.53
CA TRP A 586 -6.68 -8.23 -20.65
C TRP A 586 -5.32 -8.17 -21.36
N LEU A 587 -4.78 -6.98 -21.41
CA LEU A 587 -3.45 -6.65 -21.92
C LEU A 587 -2.48 -6.63 -20.74
N TYR A 588 -1.29 -7.16 -20.95
CA TYR A 588 -0.23 -7.09 -19.96
C TYR A 588 0.35 -5.68 -19.91
N CYS A 589 0.47 -5.11 -18.70
CA CYS A 589 1.13 -3.83 -18.50
C CYS A 589 2.56 -4.03 -17.99
N LEU A 590 3.48 -3.25 -18.55
CA LEU A 590 4.87 -3.23 -18.10
C LEU A 590 4.95 -2.54 -16.75
N ARG A 591 5.70 -3.15 -15.83
CA ARG A 591 5.95 -2.63 -14.49
C ARG A 591 7.33 -2.00 -14.41
N HIS A 592 7.43 -0.91 -13.66
CA HIS A 592 8.70 -0.30 -13.30
C HIS A 592 8.85 -0.30 -11.79
N PHE A 593 9.89 -1.00 -11.33
CA PHE A 593 10.29 -1.07 -9.92
C PHE A 593 11.46 -0.11 -9.68
N PRO A 594 11.65 0.38 -8.43
CA PRO A 594 12.89 1.04 -8.05
C PRO A 594 14.06 0.03 -8.10
N GLU A 595 15.31 0.52 -8.15
CA GLU A 595 16.50 -0.33 -8.23
C GLU A 595 16.69 -1.24 -7.01
N ARG A 596 16.34 -0.72 -5.82
CA ARG A 596 16.48 -1.39 -4.52
C ARG A 596 15.13 -1.53 -3.78
N PRO A 597 14.15 -2.30 -4.28
CA PRO A 597 12.84 -2.41 -3.64
C PRO A 597 12.80 -3.39 -2.47
N ILE A 598 13.79 -4.28 -2.38
CA ILE A 598 13.73 -5.46 -1.51
C ILE A 598 14.33 -5.13 -0.14
N ARG A 599 13.56 -5.35 0.92
CA ARG A 599 14.01 -5.34 2.32
C ARG A 599 13.81 -6.72 2.93
N HIS A 600 14.81 -7.22 3.65
CA HIS A 600 14.77 -8.50 4.36
C HIS A 600 14.17 -9.67 3.53
N GLY A 601 14.91 -10.14 2.53
CA GLY A 601 14.54 -11.30 1.74
C GLY A 601 13.53 -10.98 0.62
N ARG A 602 12.22 -11.07 0.89
CA ARG A 602 11.16 -10.89 -0.11
C ARG A 602 10.19 -9.74 0.20
N LYS A 603 10.50 -8.86 1.16
CA LYS A 603 9.58 -7.78 1.52
C LYS A 603 9.81 -6.55 0.65
N PHE A 604 8.72 -5.98 0.14
CA PHE A 604 8.71 -4.79 -0.71
C PHE A 604 8.03 -3.64 0.03
N TRP A 605 8.82 -2.71 0.58
CA TRP A 605 8.28 -1.54 1.32
C TRP A 605 8.01 -0.33 0.43
N MET A 606 8.56 -0.35 -0.77
CA MET A 606 8.19 0.53 -1.87
C MET A 606 7.35 -0.26 -2.89
N PRO A 607 6.10 -0.63 -2.56
CA PRO A 607 5.25 -1.42 -3.43
C PRO A 607 4.66 -0.59 -4.57
N GLU A 608 4.97 0.72 -4.66
CA GLU A 608 4.49 1.55 -5.76
C GLU A 608 5.18 1.18 -7.06
N VAL A 609 4.42 0.57 -7.96
CA VAL A 609 4.87 0.24 -9.31
C VAL A 609 4.16 1.16 -10.27
N SER A 610 4.95 1.97 -10.99
CA SER A 610 4.40 2.67 -12.16
C SER A 610 4.25 1.68 -13.31
N PHE A 611 3.12 1.74 -14.00
CA PHE A 611 2.87 0.85 -15.12
C PHE A 611 2.52 1.61 -16.39
N SER A 612 2.77 0.96 -17.52
CA SER A 612 2.32 1.49 -18.80
C SER A 612 1.90 0.43 -19.81
N CYS A 613 0.95 0.80 -20.68
CA CYS A 613 0.52 0.00 -21.83
C CYS A 613 0.36 0.90 -23.06
N GLY A 614 0.93 0.50 -24.19
CA GLY A 614 0.65 1.12 -25.48
C GLY A 614 -0.70 0.64 -26.00
N CYS A 615 -1.58 1.56 -26.39
CA CYS A 615 -2.87 1.22 -26.96
C CYS A 615 -3.04 1.92 -28.31
N ALA A 616 -3.33 1.12 -29.34
CA ALA A 616 -3.91 1.56 -30.60
C ALA A 616 -5.21 0.76 -30.81
N ARG A 617 -6.35 1.38 -30.48
CA ARG A 617 -7.68 1.21 -31.09
C ARG A 617 -8.76 1.82 -30.20
N HIS A 618 -9.83 2.30 -30.86
CA HIS A 618 -11.00 2.92 -30.27
C HIS A 618 -11.58 2.08 -29.12
N SER A 619 -11.50 2.62 -27.90
CA SER A 619 -12.15 2.05 -26.73
C SER A 619 -12.71 3.16 -25.86
N THR A 620 -13.91 2.92 -25.34
CA THR A 620 -14.68 3.85 -24.52
C THR A 620 -14.49 3.63 -23.02
N ARG A 621 -13.75 2.59 -22.58
CA ARG A 621 -13.49 2.34 -21.15
C ARG A 621 -12.20 1.57 -20.90
N VAL A 622 -11.38 2.12 -20.02
CA VAL A 622 -10.07 1.59 -19.60
C VAL A 622 -10.18 1.14 -18.14
N VAL A 623 -9.91 -0.13 -17.83
CA VAL A 623 -9.92 -0.66 -16.45
C VAL A 623 -8.64 -1.44 -16.20
N VAL A 624 -8.00 -1.24 -15.05
CA VAL A 624 -6.79 -1.99 -14.66
C VAL A 624 -7.12 -2.95 -13.51
N ARG A 625 -6.51 -4.15 -13.51
CA ARG A 625 -6.59 -5.17 -12.47
C ARG A 625 -5.21 -5.79 -12.21
N PHE A 626 -5.04 -6.40 -11.05
CA PHE A 626 -3.81 -7.03 -10.59
C PHE A 626 -4.09 -8.46 -10.11
N ARG A 627 -3.04 -9.28 -10.05
CA ARG A 627 -3.03 -10.55 -9.32
C ARG A 627 -1.90 -10.52 -8.29
N ARG A 628 -2.25 -11.00 -7.08
CA ARG A 628 -1.30 -11.36 -6.02
C ARG A 628 -0.62 -12.67 -6.35
#